data_AF-A0A0Q9TJG0-F1
#
_entry.id   AF-A0A0Q9TJG0-F1
#
_cell.length_a   1.000
_cell.length_b   1.000
_cell.length_c   1.000
_cell.angle_alpha   90.00
_cell.angle_beta   90.00
_cell.angle_gamma   90.00
#
_symmetry.space_group_name_H-M   'P 1'
#
loop_
_entity.id
_entity.type
_entity.pdbx_description
1 polymer ?
#
loop_
_entity_poly.entity_id
_entity_poly.type
_entity_poly.pdbx_seq_one_letter_code
_entity_poly.pdbx_strand_id
1 'polypeptide(L)'
;MMPSEPKRRPKPKWVPLQESILVRYPHLATEADHERAAAMGLDFAHIAPGTKVPLPWRHPLGAGGIHRWLQAGTSRVHMRAGCSVCRGYRADHTTSLAALAPELAQQWHPTRNGERTPGSVTPGSRRIAAWLCTQCTYQWCARVSSRALDGNGCPRCAGQEALTGDPTTLAVAQPQLYAELDADGVRALGLAPLRVHVRSNRRLAWICAQDRTHRWQASPAARMNGCLCPHCPHVGQSSHQERALLALLLERHEDAVGNAPAGHVRWLDRRGRSLPARCDIVVPSLRLVVEYDGLAYHHAADRRRADCVKTLALLAAGWRVVRVRECTASKRLRDLDITDDNLLQVQHRYGDRLPPLADTILAWVQELGG
;
A
#
# COMPACT_ATOMS: atom_id res chain seq x y z
N MET A 1 20.83 -36.89 -28.69
CA MET A 1 19.35 -36.80 -28.80
C MET A 1 18.96 -37.22 -30.20
N MET A 2 18.25 -38.34 -30.35
CA MET A 2 17.68 -38.75 -31.64
C MET A 2 16.56 -37.76 -32.01
N PRO A 3 16.48 -37.26 -33.26
CA PRO A 3 15.36 -36.44 -33.69
C PRO A 3 14.08 -37.29 -33.65
N SER A 4 13.09 -36.83 -32.89
CA SER A 4 11.77 -37.48 -32.84
C SER A 4 11.15 -37.52 -34.24
N GLU A 5 10.67 -38.69 -34.67
CA GLU A 5 9.92 -38.86 -35.92
C GLU A 5 8.76 -37.83 -36.01
N PRO A 6 8.52 -37.24 -37.19
CA PRO A 6 7.42 -36.32 -37.38
C PRO A 6 6.09 -37.07 -37.17
N LYS A 7 5.31 -36.64 -36.17
CA LYS A 7 3.96 -37.16 -35.91
C LYS A 7 3.15 -37.17 -37.22
N ARG A 8 2.67 -38.35 -37.63
CA ARG A 8 1.82 -38.50 -38.83
C ARG A 8 0.65 -37.52 -38.74
N ARG A 9 0.47 -36.67 -39.75
CA ARG A 9 -0.66 -35.73 -39.80
C ARG A 9 -1.97 -36.54 -39.87
N PRO A 10 -2.99 -36.20 -39.07
CA PRO A 10 -4.27 -36.89 -39.12
C PRO A 10 -4.89 -36.71 -40.51
N LYS A 11 -5.48 -37.78 -41.06
CA LYS A 11 -6.20 -37.76 -42.33
C LYS A 11 -7.69 -37.48 -42.10
N PRO A 12 -8.36 -36.76 -43.02
CA PRO A 12 -9.79 -36.49 -42.89
C PRO A 12 -10.58 -37.80 -43.02
N LYS A 13 -11.59 -37.98 -42.17
CA LYS A 13 -12.53 -39.09 -42.26
C LYS A 13 -13.69 -38.65 -43.15
N TRP A 14 -13.72 -39.15 -44.38
CA TRP A 14 -14.78 -38.90 -45.35
C TRP A 14 -16.00 -39.79 -45.08
N VAL A 15 -17.20 -39.25 -45.25
CA VAL A 15 -18.50 -39.92 -45.03
C VAL A 15 -19.52 -39.45 -46.07
N PRO A 16 -20.60 -40.22 -46.32
CA PRO A 16 -21.73 -39.77 -47.12
C PRO A 16 -22.37 -38.49 -46.55
N LEU A 17 -23.06 -37.72 -47.41
CA LEU A 17 -23.68 -36.45 -47.07
C LEU A 17 -24.53 -36.51 -45.80
N GLN A 18 -25.33 -37.57 -45.65
CA GLN A 18 -26.27 -37.78 -44.54
C GLN A 18 -25.58 -37.92 -43.17
N GLU A 19 -24.32 -38.34 -43.16
CA GLU A 19 -23.52 -38.53 -41.96
C GLU A 19 -22.55 -37.37 -41.67
N SER A 20 -22.51 -36.38 -42.58
CA SER A 20 -21.59 -35.26 -42.51
C SER A 20 -21.80 -34.37 -41.27
N ILE A 21 -20.74 -33.66 -40.90
CA ILE A 21 -20.73 -32.75 -39.75
C ILE A 21 -21.82 -31.68 -39.85
N LEU A 22 -22.11 -31.14 -41.04
CA LEU A 22 -23.13 -30.10 -41.19
C LEU A 22 -24.56 -30.64 -41.21
N VAL A 23 -24.78 -31.87 -41.71
CA VAL A 23 -26.11 -32.49 -41.63
C VAL A 23 -26.43 -32.89 -40.18
N ARG A 24 -25.45 -33.45 -39.45
CA ARG A 24 -25.64 -33.83 -38.05
C ARG A 24 -25.66 -32.64 -37.09
N TYR A 25 -25.01 -31.53 -37.43
CA TYR A 25 -24.94 -30.31 -36.62
C TYR A 25 -25.23 -29.06 -37.45
N PRO A 26 -26.50 -28.82 -37.87
CA PRO A 26 -26.86 -27.74 -38.79
C PRO A 26 -26.50 -26.33 -38.30
N HIS A 27 -26.52 -26.10 -36.99
CA HIS A 27 -26.14 -24.83 -36.39
C HIS A 27 -24.68 -24.42 -36.68
N LEU A 28 -23.82 -25.36 -37.06
CA LEU A 28 -22.43 -25.09 -37.42
C LEU A 28 -22.25 -24.61 -38.87
N ALA A 29 -23.29 -24.69 -39.71
CA ALA A 29 -23.22 -24.31 -41.12
C ALA A 29 -22.88 -22.82 -41.30
N THR A 30 -23.39 -21.95 -40.42
CA THR A 30 -23.07 -20.52 -40.43
C THR A 30 -21.60 -20.23 -40.09
N GLU A 31 -20.98 -21.14 -39.33
CA GLU A 31 -19.59 -21.04 -38.89
C GLU A 31 -18.60 -21.78 -39.81
N ALA A 32 -19.07 -22.51 -40.82
CA ALA A 32 -18.19 -23.22 -41.74
C ALA A 32 -17.56 -22.26 -42.76
N ASP A 33 -16.23 -22.25 -42.86
CA ASP A 33 -15.50 -21.48 -43.88
C ASP A 33 -15.28 -22.34 -45.12
N HIS A 34 -16.32 -22.45 -45.95
CA HIS A 34 -16.35 -23.33 -47.13
C HIS A 34 -15.26 -23.01 -48.17
N GLU A 35 -14.99 -21.73 -48.40
CA GLU A 35 -13.96 -21.27 -49.33
C GLU A 35 -12.58 -21.77 -48.89
N ARG A 36 -12.25 -21.57 -47.61
CA ARG A 36 -10.99 -22.04 -47.04
C ARG A 36 -10.92 -23.57 -46.94
N ALA A 37 -12.04 -24.24 -46.70
CA ALA A 37 -12.11 -25.69 -46.70
C ALA A 37 -11.75 -26.24 -48.08
N ALA A 38 -12.35 -25.70 -49.15
CA ALA A 38 -12.06 -26.09 -50.52
C ALA A 38 -10.58 -25.86 -50.88
N ALA A 39 -10.01 -24.72 -50.48
CA ALA A 39 -8.58 -24.43 -50.68
C ALA A 39 -7.64 -25.42 -49.94
N MET A 40 -8.13 -26.07 -48.89
CA MET A 40 -7.42 -27.12 -48.14
C MET A 40 -7.72 -28.54 -48.64
N GLY A 41 -8.51 -28.70 -49.70
CA GLY A 41 -8.98 -30.01 -50.18
C GLY A 41 -9.95 -30.69 -49.20
N LEU A 42 -10.72 -29.90 -48.45
CA LEU A 42 -11.70 -30.34 -47.47
C LEU A 42 -13.11 -29.96 -47.94
N ASP A 43 -14.08 -30.83 -47.66
CA ASP A 43 -15.50 -30.54 -47.91
C ASP A 43 -16.33 -30.89 -46.68
N PHE A 44 -16.91 -29.86 -46.05
CA PHE A 44 -17.77 -30.01 -44.89
C PHE A 44 -19.01 -30.91 -45.15
N ALA A 45 -19.46 -31.01 -46.41
CA ALA A 45 -20.58 -31.86 -46.81
C ALA A 45 -20.21 -33.36 -46.77
N HIS A 46 -18.93 -33.71 -46.68
CA HIS A 46 -18.46 -35.10 -46.70
C HIS A 46 -17.50 -35.43 -45.55
N ILE A 47 -17.40 -34.59 -44.51
CA ILE A 47 -16.50 -34.80 -43.37
C ILE A 47 -17.24 -35.30 -42.14
N ALA A 48 -16.72 -36.34 -41.50
CA ALA A 48 -17.27 -36.88 -40.26
C ALA A 48 -17.14 -35.90 -39.08
N PRO A 49 -18.15 -35.78 -38.19
CA PRO A 49 -18.08 -34.90 -37.01
C PRO A 49 -16.87 -35.15 -36.10
N GLY A 50 -16.49 -36.42 -35.93
CA GLY A 50 -15.39 -36.83 -35.05
C GLY A 50 -13.99 -36.65 -35.62
N THR A 51 -13.82 -35.97 -36.77
CA THR A 51 -12.49 -35.79 -37.38
C THR A 51 -11.53 -35.06 -36.45
N LYS A 52 -10.27 -35.54 -36.40
CA LYS A 52 -9.16 -34.87 -35.71
C LYS A 52 -8.43 -33.86 -36.62
N VAL A 53 -8.77 -33.82 -37.90
CA VAL A 53 -8.23 -32.84 -38.85
C VAL A 53 -8.72 -31.45 -38.49
N PRO A 54 -7.84 -30.43 -38.43
CA PRO A 54 -8.25 -29.05 -38.28
C PRO A 54 -9.11 -28.60 -39.47
N LEU A 55 -10.36 -28.25 -39.18
CA LEU A 55 -11.29 -27.67 -40.15
C LEU A 55 -11.26 -26.13 -40.03
N PRO A 56 -11.45 -25.40 -41.13
CA PRO A 56 -11.53 -23.94 -41.10
C PRO A 56 -12.93 -23.47 -40.71
N TRP A 57 -12.98 -22.71 -39.63
CA TRP A 57 -14.18 -22.12 -39.07
C TRP A 57 -14.13 -20.59 -39.19
N ARG A 58 -15.30 -19.97 -39.23
CA ARG A 58 -15.50 -18.53 -39.27
C ARG A 58 -16.58 -18.06 -38.30
N HIS A 59 -16.46 -16.83 -37.82
CA HIS A 59 -17.46 -16.17 -36.99
C HIS A 59 -17.58 -14.70 -37.39
N PRO A 60 -18.70 -14.26 -37.97
CA PRO A 60 -18.95 -12.86 -38.26
C PRO A 60 -18.98 -12.00 -36.98
N LEU A 61 -18.43 -10.79 -37.05
CA LEU A 61 -18.45 -9.80 -35.98
C LEU A 61 -19.36 -8.63 -36.38
N GLY A 62 -19.90 -7.92 -35.39
CA GLY A 62 -20.49 -6.60 -35.64
C GLY A 62 -19.42 -5.66 -36.20
N ALA A 63 -19.78 -4.85 -37.20
CA ALA A 63 -18.89 -4.02 -38.03
C ALA A 63 -18.17 -4.71 -39.21
N GLY A 64 -18.66 -5.86 -39.68
CA GLY A 64 -18.21 -6.46 -40.94
C GLY A 64 -16.89 -7.25 -40.86
N GLY A 65 -16.32 -7.40 -39.66
CA GLY A 65 -15.17 -8.27 -39.43
C GLY A 65 -15.55 -9.76 -39.41
N ILE A 66 -14.60 -10.65 -39.72
CA ILE A 66 -14.79 -12.10 -39.62
C ILE A 66 -13.58 -12.73 -38.92
N HIS A 67 -13.81 -13.42 -37.81
CA HIS A 67 -12.79 -14.26 -37.18
C HIS A 67 -12.69 -15.61 -37.87
N ARG A 68 -11.50 -15.96 -38.36
CA ARG A 68 -11.20 -17.27 -38.96
C ARG A 68 -10.24 -18.06 -38.08
N TRP A 69 -10.53 -19.33 -37.82
CA TRP A 69 -9.65 -20.19 -37.04
C TRP A 69 -9.65 -21.64 -37.54
N LEU A 70 -8.59 -22.38 -37.22
CA LEU A 70 -8.49 -23.81 -37.49
C LEU A 70 -8.72 -24.60 -36.22
N GLN A 71 -9.62 -25.58 -36.25
CA GLN A 71 -9.89 -26.45 -35.11
C GLN A 71 -10.47 -27.79 -35.55
N ALA A 72 -10.11 -28.86 -34.84
CA ALA A 72 -10.60 -30.20 -35.15
C ALA A 72 -12.12 -30.31 -35.00
N GLY A 73 -12.76 -31.05 -35.91
CA GLY A 73 -14.21 -31.33 -35.86
C GLY A 73 -14.64 -31.89 -34.50
N THR A 74 -13.87 -32.85 -33.97
CA THR A 74 -14.11 -33.44 -32.64
C THR A 74 -14.16 -32.39 -31.52
N SER A 75 -13.31 -31.37 -31.56
CA SER A 75 -13.29 -30.28 -30.57
C SER A 75 -14.49 -29.34 -30.74
N ARG A 76 -14.93 -29.08 -31.97
CA ARG A 76 -16.12 -28.25 -32.22
C ARG A 76 -17.40 -28.95 -31.74
N VAL A 77 -17.58 -30.24 -32.08
CA VAL A 77 -18.85 -30.94 -31.84
C VAL A 77 -18.97 -31.55 -30.44
N HIS A 78 -17.90 -32.16 -29.90
CA HIS A 78 -17.97 -32.85 -28.61
C HIS A 78 -17.54 -31.97 -27.44
N MET A 79 -16.51 -31.14 -27.61
CA MET A 79 -16.04 -30.22 -26.55
C MET A 79 -16.77 -28.86 -26.60
N ARG A 80 -17.63 -28.64 -27.59
CA ARG A 80 -18.30 -27.36 -27.87
C ARG A 80 -17.31 -26.19 -27.83
N ALA A 81 -16.07 -26.41 -28.24
CA ALA A 81 -15.03 -25.39 -28.25
C ALA A 81 -15.25 -24.47 -29.45
N GLY A 82 -15.23 -23.15 -29.26
CA GLY A 82 -15.46 -22.14 -30.31
C GLY A 82 -14.31 -21.16 -30.44
N CYS A 83 -14.54 -20.07 -31.19
CA CYS A 83 -13.51 -19.07 -31.43
C CYS A 83 -12.88 -18.58 -30.12
N SER A 84 -11.58 -18.84 -29.95
CA SER A 84 -10.85 -18.47 -28.74
C SER A 84 -10.78 -16.95 -28.54
N VAL A 85 -10.94 -16.18 -29.61
CA VAL A 85 -10.96 -14.72 -29.56
C VAL A 85 -12.31 -14.22 -29.05
N CYS A 86 -13.42 -14.69 -29.63
CA CYS A 86 -14.77 -14.34 -29.18
C CYS A 86 -15.04 -14.77 -27.72
N ARG A 87 -14.37 -15.82 -27.24
CA ARG A 87 -14.42 -16.27 -25.84
C ARG A 87 -13.46 -15.54 -24.90
N GLY A 88 -12.65 -14.60 -25.40
CA GLY A 88 -11.67 -13.85 -24.61
C GLY A 88 -10.42 -14.62 -24.19
N TYR A 89 -10.19 -15.83 -24.73
CA TYR A 89 -9.00 -16.65 -24.45
C TYR A 89 -7.76 -16.22 -25.24
N ARG A 90 -7.93 -15.57 -26.40
CA ARG A 90 -6.86 -14.97 -27.21
C ARG A 90 -7.23 -13.52 -27.56
N ALA A 91 -6.24 -12.64 -27.54
CA ALA A 91 -6.41 -11.27 -27.98
C ALA A 91 -6.38 -11.17 -29.51
N ASP A 92 -7.11 -10.19 -30.03
CA ASP A 92 -6.97 -9.67 -31.39
C ASP A 92 -6.65 -8.16 -31.38
N HIS A 93 -6.61 -7.55 -32.56
CA HIS A 93 -6.33 -6.12 -32.74
C HIS A 93 -7.36 -5.18 -32.10
N THR A 94 -8.53 -5.66 -31.67
CA THR A 94 -9.59 -4.87 -31.00
C THR A 94 -9.73 -5.16 -29.51
N THR A 95 -9.30 -6.35 -29.07
CA THR A 95 -9.49 -6.87 -27.70
C THR A 95 -8.19 -7.02 -26.92
N SER A 96 -7.05 -6.75 -27.56
CA SER A 96 -5.74 -6.80 -26.92
C SER A 96 -5.55 -5.71 -25.87
N LEU A 97 -4.59 -5.92 -24.98
CA LEU A 97 -4.13 -4.91 -24.02
C LEU A 97 -3.64 -3.66 -24.76
N ALA A 98 -2.99 -3.82 -25.92
CA ALA A 98 -2.57 -2.68 -26.75
C ALA A 98 -3.76 -1.83 -27.23
N ALA A 99 -4.86 -2.47 -27.63
CA ALA A 99 -6.04 -1.79 -28.13
C ALA A 99 -6.90 -1.17 -27.02
N LEU A 100 -7.06 -1.89 -25.91
CA LEU A 100 -7.99 -1.52 -24.83
C LEU A 100 -7.34 -0.72 -23.68
N ALA A 101 -6.01 -0.78 -23.53
CA ALA A 101 -5.27 -0.11 -22.47
C ALA A 101 -3.88 0.35 -22.95
N PRO A 102 -3.82 1.31 -23.90
CA PRO A 102 -2.56 1.76 -24.52
C PRO A 102 -1.56 2.31 -23.50
N GLU A 103 -2.02 2.95 -22.42
CA GLU A 103 -1.18 3.44 -21.32
C GLU A 103 -0.50 2.32 -20.52
N LEU A 104 -1.13 1.15 -20.41
CA LEU A 104 -0.51 -0.03 -19.81
C LEU A 104 0.43 -0.72 -20.80
N ALA A 105 0.10 -0.73 -22.09
CA ALA A 105 0.98 -1.27 -23.12
C ALA A 105 2.33 -0.54 -23.18
N GLN A 106 2.34 0.79 -22.96
CA GLN A 106 3.59 1.58 -22.85
C GLN A 106 4.48 1.17 -21.68
N GLN A 107 3.90 0.59 -20.64
CA GLN A 107 4.64 0.10 -19.48
C GLN A 107 5.07 -1.36 -19.64
N TRP A 108 4.84 -1.99 -20.79
CA TRP A 108 5.30 -3.36 -21.04
C TRP A 108 6.82 -3.38 -21.15
N HIS A 109 7.49 -4.30 -20.45
CA HIS A 109 8.95 -4.39 -20.53
C HIS A 109 9.38 -4.83 -21.94
N PRO A 110 10.31 -4.12 -22.60
CA PRO A 110 10.64 -4.34 -24.02
C PRO A 110 11.23 -5.72 -24.32
N THR A 111 12.05 -6.27 -23.41
CA THR A 111 12.81 -7.51 -23.67
C THR A 111 12.51 -8.69 -22.74
N ARG A 112 11.66 -8.52 -21.70
CA ARG A 112 11.52 -9.51 -20.61
C ARG A 112 10.24 -10.34 -20.66
N ASN A 113 9.53 -10.34 -21.79
CA ASN A 113 8.27 -11.06 -21.96
C ASN A 113 8.34 -12.19 -23.01
N GLY A 114 9.53 -12.46 -23.56
CA GLY A 114 9.71 -13.39 -24.68
C GLY A 114 8.93 -12.93 -25.89
N GLU A 115 8.26 -13.85 -26.58
CA GLU A 115 7.42 -13.56 -27.76
C GLU A 115 6.10 -12.85 -27.42
N ARG A 116 5.75 -12.69 -26.13
CA ARG A 116 4.49 -12.07 -25.72
C ARG A 116 4.58 -10.56 -25.82
N THR A 117 3.70 -10.00 -26.64
CA THR A 117 3.51 -8.55 -26.82
C THR A 117 2.19 -8.09 -26.18
N PRO A 118 2.01 -6.78 -25.92
CA PRO A 118 0.72 -6.22 -25.51
C PRO A 118 -0.42 -6.53 -26.49
N GLY A 119 -0.13 -6.69 -27.79
CA GLY A 119 -1.10 -7.10 -28.81
C GLY A 119 -1.53 -8.57 -28.72
N SER A 120 -0.78 -9.41 -27.99
CA SER A 120 -1.01 -10.86 -27.90
C SER A 120 -1.77 -11.29 -26.63
N VAL A 121 -2.08 -10.36 -25.72
CA VAL A 121 -2.74 -10.63 -24.43
C VAL A 121 -3.96 -9.74 -24.26
N THR A 122 -5.01 -10.26 -23.62
CA THR A 122 -6.20 -9.48 -23.25
C THR A 122 -5.99 -8.81 -21.88
N PRO A 123 -6.69 -7.70 -21.57
CA PRO A 123 -6.69 -7.08 -20.24
C PRO A 123 -6.98 -8.06 -19.10
N GLY A 124 -7.91 -9.01 -19.29
CA GLY A 124 -8.27 -10.03 -18.30
C GLY A 124 -7.28 -11.20 -18.15
N SER A 125 -6.15 -11.19 -18.85
CA SER A 125 -5.19 -12.28 -18.84
C SER A 125 -4.60 -12.53 -17.44
N ARG A 126 -4.57 -13.79 -17.00
CA ARG A 126 -3.93 -14.22 -15.74
C ARG A 126 -2.41 -14.39 -15.86
N ARG A 127 -1.85 -14.17 -17.05
CA ARG A 127 -0.40 -14.31 -17.28
C ARG A 127 0.37 -13.26 -16.51
N ILE A 128 1.51 -13.65 -15.93
CA ILE A 128 2.49 -12.75 -15.34
C ILE A 128 3.34 -12.18 -16.48
N ALA A 129 3.49 -10.85 -16.48
CA ALA A 129 4.31 -10.09 -17.41
C ALA A 129 5.30 -9.22 -16.63
N ALA A 130 6.45 -8.95 -17.24
CA ALA A 130 7.39 -7.94 -16.79
C ALA A 130 6.94 -6.55 -17.29
N TRP A 131 6.97 -5.58 -16.39
CA TRP A 131 6.57 -4.19 -16.59
C TRP A 131 7.75 -3.26 -16.33
N LEU A 132 7.74 -2.10 -16.96
CA LEU A 132 8.69 -1.01 -16.83
C LEU A 132 7.89 0.28 -16.59
N CYS A 133 8.15 0.97 -15.49
CA CYS A 133 7.43 2.19 -15.16
C CYS A 133 7.94 3.32 -16.06
N THR A 134 7.04 3.97 -16.78
CA THR A 134 7.40 5.13 -17.62
C THR A 134 7.79 6.36 -16.80
N GLN A 135 7.38 6.43 -15.52
CA GLN A 135 7.65 7.57 -14.63
C GLN A 135 8.98 7.43 -13.87
N CYS A 136 9.25 6.24 -13.32
CA CYS A 136 10.40 6.03 -12.42
C CYS A 136 11.35 4.92 -12.86
N THR A 137 11.19 4.43 -14.10
CA THR A 137 11.99 3.38 -14.77
C THR A 137 12.10 2.05 -14.01
N TYR A 138 11.32 1.87 -12.95
CA TYR A 138 11.31 0.67 -12.13
C TYR A 138 10.71 -0.51 -12.88
N GLN A 139 11.32 -1.68 -12.73
CA GLN A 139 10.90 -2.91 -13.38
C GLN A 139 10.29 -3.88 -12.36
N TRP A 140 9.16 -4.50 -12.71
CA TRP A 140 8.52 -5.50 -11.83
C TRP A 140 7.69 -6.51 -12.60
N CYS A 141 7.32 -7.60 -11.92
CA CYS A 141 6.43 -8.62 -12.46
C CYS A 141 5.04 -8.52 -11.83
N ALA A 142 4.00 -8.51 -12.65
CA ALA A 142 2.61 -8.54 -12.20
C ALA A 142 1.70 -9.22 -13.22
N ARG A 143 0.53 -9.71 -12.79
CA ARG A 143 -0.49 -10.24 -13.70
C ARG A 143 -1.06 -9.12 -14.58
N VAL A 144 -1.35 -9.41 -15.84
CA VAL A 144 -2.00 -8.43 -16.76
C VAL A 144 -3.34 -7.94 -16.19
N SER A 145 -4.21 -8.87 -15.78
CA SER A 145 -5.48 -8.58 -15.10
C SER A 145 -5.36 -7.70 -13.87
N SER A 146 -4.32 -7.90 -13.05
CA SER A 146 -4.12 -7.13 -11.83
C SER A 146 -3.84 -5.65 -12.10
N ARG A 147 -3.26 -5.33 -13.26
CA ARG A 147 -3.03 -3.94 -13.65
C ARG A 147 -4.21 -3.35 -14.42
N ALA A 148 -4.77 -4.13 -15.35
CA ALA A 148 -5.81 -3.64 -16.26
C ALA A 148 -7.22 -3.63 -15.67
N LEU A 149 -7.54 -4.54 -14.75
CA LEU A 149 -8.86 -4.63 -14.11
C LEU A 149 -8.85 -4.10 -12.67
N ASP A 150 -7.81 -4.44 -11.89
CA ASP A 150 -7.76 -4.04 -10.48
C ASP A 150 -7.07 -2.67 -10.25
N GLY A 151 -6.52 -2.05 -11.30
CA GLY A 151 -5.89 -0.73 -11.24
C GLY A 151 -4.54 -0.68 -10.50
N ASN A 152 -3.87 -1.81 -10.26
CA ASN A 152 -2.59 -1.81 -9.55
C ASN A 152 -1.46 -1.23 -10.41
N GLY A 153 -0.89 -0.11 -9.95
CA GLY A 153 0.20 0.61 -10.62
C GLY A 153 1.61 0.14 -10.27
N CYS A 154 2.60 1.00 -10.56
CA CYS A 154 4.00 0.74 -10.18
C CYS A 154 4.15 0.71 -8.65
N PRO A 155 4.72 -0.35 -8.07
CA PRO A 155 4.87 -0.44 -6.62
C PRO A 155 5.85 0.62 -6.09
N ARG A 156 6.86 1.04 -6.87
CA ARG A 156 7.73 2.17 -6.49
C ARG A 156 6.94 3.48 -6.41
N CYS A 157 6.18 3.84 -7.45
CA CYS A 157 5.35 5.06 -7.44
C CYS A 157 4.24 5.00 -6.36
N ALA A 158 3.75 3.81 -6.05
CA ALA A 158 2.79 3.57 -4.96
C ALA A 158 3.45 3.50 -3.56
N GLY A 159 4.74 3.81 -3.44
CA GLY A 159 5.45 3.89 -2.16
C GLY A 159 5.73 2.53 -1.49
N GLN A 160 6.00 1.48 -2.26
CA GLN A 160 6.32 0.15 -1.74
C GLN A 160 7.83 -0.17 -1.75
N GLU A 161 8.67 0.54 -2.52
CA GLU A 161 10.13 0.34 -2.56
C GLU A 161 10.91 1.64 -2.88
N ALA A 162 11.66 2.21 -1.92
CA ALA A 162 12.42 3.46 -2.09
C ALA A 162 13.88 3.25 -2.56
N LEU A 163 14.55 4.33 -3.00
CA LEU A 163 16.00 4.38 -3.26
C LEU A 163 16.77 4.86 -2.02
N THR A 164 18.03 4.49 -1.86
CA THR A 164 18.87 5.00 -0.75
C THR A 164 19.03 6.51 -0.90
N GLY A 165 18.76 7.28 0.16
CA GLY A 165 18.83 8.75 0.15
C GLY A 165 17.56 9.46 -0.33
N ASP A 166 16.51 8.72 -0.71
CA ASP A 166 15.22 9.29 -1.08
C ASP A 166 14.49 9.86 0.16
N PRO A 167 13.89 11.06 0.11
CA PRO A 167 13.13 11.67 1.22
C PRO A 167 11.96 10.82 1.73
N THR A 168 11.52 9.82 0.96
CA THR A 168 10.45 8.88 1.32
C THR A 168 10.96 7.61 2.01
N THR A 169 12.29 7.46 2.17
CA THR A 169 12.87 6.40 3.01
C THR A 169 12.69 6.71 4.48
N LEU A 170 12.51 5.67 5.30
CA LEU A 170 12.46 5.77 6.75
C LEU A 170 13.74 6.38 7.32
N ALA A 171 14.90 6.04 6.75
CA ALA A 171 16.20 6.55 7.17
C ALA A 171 16.32 8.07 7.03
N VAL A 172 15.77 8.66 5.96
CA VAL A 172 15.81 10.11 5.72
C VAL A 172 14.63 10.82 6.37
N ALA A 173 13.42 10.28 6.22
CA ALA A 173 12.19 10.89 6.69
C ALA A 173 12.04 10.88 8.22
N GLN A 174 12.47 9.81 8.90
CA GLN A 174 12.36 9.67 10.35
C GLN A 174 13.58 8.93 10.94
N PRO A 175 14.74 9.59 11.09
CA PRO A 175 15.99 8.96 11.54
C PRO A 175 15.89 8.29 12.92
N GLN A 176 15.12 8.88 13.84
CA GLN A 176 14.91 8.32 15.19
C GLN A 176 14.17 6.99 15.14
N LEU A 177 13.16 6.87 14.27
CA LEU A 177 12.42 5.63 14.07
C LEU A 177 13.25 4.60 13.31
N TYR A 178 14.08 5.05 12.36
CA TYR A 178 15.02 4.17 11.67
C TYR A 178 16.05 3.54 12.63
N ALA A 179 16.47 4.25 13.68
CA ALA A 179 17.36 3.70 14.70
C ALA A 179 16.77 2.51 15.48
N GLU A 180 15.44 2.40 15.51
CA GLU A 180 14.71 1.27 16.11
C GLU A 180 14.51 0.09 15.14
N LEU A 181 14.86 0.24 13.86
CA LEU A 181 14.69 -0.81 12.86
C LEU A 181 15.73 -1.92 13.08
N ASP A 182 15.28 -3.17 13.19
CA ASP A 182 16.18 -4.33 13.24
C ASP A 182 16.73 -4.60 11.85
N ALA A 183 17.92 -4.03 11.57
CA ALA A 183 18.56 -4.12 10.27
C ALA A 183 18.85 -5.58 9.85
N ASP A 184 19.15 -6.48 10.79
CA ASP A 184 19.39 -7.89 10.50
C ASP A 184 18.09 -8.61 10.16
N GLY A 185 17.01 -8.34 10.89
CA GLY A 185 15.68 -8.84 10.55
C GLY A 185 15.19 -8.37 9.18
N VAL A 186 15.51 -7.12 8.79
CA VAL A 186 15.18 -6.58 7.47
C VAL A 186 16.03 -7.25 6.37
N ARG A 187 17.34 -7.43 6.60
CA ARG A 187 18.23 -8.16 5.68
C ARG A 187 17.79 -9.60 5.46
N ALA A 188 17.34 -10.29 6.51
CA ALA A 188 16.82 -11.65 6.43
C ALA A 188 15.57 -11.78 5.53
N LEU A 189 14.84 -10.67 5.30
CA LEU A 189 13.71 -10.60 4.36
C LEU A 189 14.13 -10.26 2.92
N GLY A 190 15.43 -10.15 2.64
CA GLY A 190 15.97 -9.76 1.34
C GLY A 190 15.83 -8.26 1.03
N LEU A 191 15.65 -7.44 2.07
CA LEU A 191 15.46 -6.00 1.94
C LEU A 191 16.70 -5.23 2.38
N ALA A 192 16.92 -4.06 1.77
CA ALA A 192 17.96 -3.13 2.22
C ALA A 192 17.37 -2.17 3.27
N PRO A 193 17.89 -2.13 4.52
CA PRO A 193 17.37 -1.26 5.57
C PRO A 193 17.26 0.22 5.18
N LEU A 194 18.30 0.75 4.52
CA LEU A 194 18.35 2.14 4.05
C LEU A 194 17.31 2.48 2.95
N ARG A 195 16.59 1.48 2.44
CA ARG A 195 15.62 1.61 1.34
C ARG A 195 14.19 1.30 1.78
N VAL A 196 13.95 1.16 3.08
CA VAL A 196 12.62 0.98 3.65
C VAL A 196 11.80 2.25 3.43
N HIS A 197 10.69 2.15 2.72
CA HIS A 197 9.79 3.29 2.47
C HIS A 197 8.85 3.54 3.66
N VAL A 198 8.59 4.80 4.01
CA VAL A 198 7.78 5.19 5.18
C VAL A 198 6.33 4.69 5.17
N ARG A 199 5.73 4.51 3.97
CA ARG A 199 4.35 3.99 3.81
C ARG A 199 4.28 2.49 3.56
N SER A 200 5.38 1.76 3.72
CA SER A 200 5.35 0.31 3.55
C SER A 200 4.43 -0.33 4.59
N ASN A 201 3.54 -1.22 4.13
CA ASN A 201 2.68 -2.02 5.00
C ASN A 201 3.31 -3.37 5.38
N ARG A 202 4.52 -3.66 4.88
CA ARG A 202 5.23 -4.89 5.21
C ARG A 202 5.66 -4.85 6.68
N ARG A 203 5.39 -5.93 7.42
CA ARG A 203 5.85 -6.06 8.81
C ARG A 203 7.36 -6.31 8.82
N LEU A 204 8.08 -5.40 9.46
CA LEU A 204 9.53 -5.46 9.66
C LEU A 204 9.82 -5.69 11.15
N ALA A 205 11.00 -6.18 11.46
CA ALA A 205 11.47 -6.35 12.83
C ALA A 205 11.97 -5.01 13.39
N TRP A 206 11.68 -4.79 14.68
CA TRP A 206 12.04 -3.58 15.42
C TRP A 206 12.65 -3.96 16.78
N ILE A 207 13.57 -3.13 17.26
CA ILE A 207 14.23 -3.22 18.56
C ILE A 207 13.86 -1.97 19.35
N CYS A 208 13.51 -2.12 20.62
CA CYS A 208 13.00 -0.99 21.39
C CYS A 208 14.13 -0.05 21.78
N ALA A 209 13.88 1.25 21.63
CA ALA A 209 14.81 2.27 22.09
C ALA A 209 14.96 2.29 23.63
N GLN A 210 13.93 1.90 24.39
CA GLN A 210 13.98 1.86 25.86
C GLN A 210 14.65 0.59 26.38
N ASP A 211 14.34 -0.56 25.77
CA ASP A 211 14.86 -1.85 26.18
C ASP A 211 15.23 -2.70 24.96
N ARG A 212 16.52 -2.84 24.70
CA ARG A 212 17.02 -3.56 23.51
C ARG A 212 16.71 -5.06 23.53
N THR A 213 16.22 -5.61 24.63
CA THR A 213 15.72 -6.99 24.71
C THR A 213 14.35 -7.14 24.05
N HIS A 214 13.56 -6.06 24.00
CA HIS A 214 12.25 -6.07 23.34
C HIS A 214 12.38 -6.04 21.83
N ARG A 215 11.91 -7.12 21.19
CA ARG A 215 11.85 -7.26 19.73
C ARG A 215 10.42 -7.54 19.30
N TRP A 216 9.94 -6.82 18.30
CA TRP A 216 8.57 -7.00 17.78
C TRP A 216 8.48 -6.71 16.29
N GLN A 217 7.32 -7.01 15.70
CA GLN A 217 7.05 -6.77 14.30
C GLN A 217 5.90 -5.79 14.10
N ALA A 218 6.14 -4.75 13.30
CA ALA A 218 5.16 -3.75 12.88
C ALA A 218 5.49 -3.24 11.47
N SER A 219 4.54 -2.62 10.78
CA SER A 219 4.84 -1.97 9.49
C SER A 219 5.41 -0.56 9.67
N PRO A 220 6.30 -0.09 8.78
CA PRO A 220 6.75 1.30 8.76
C PRO A 220 5.58 2.28 8.77
N ALA A 221 4.53 2.05 7.97
CA ALA A 221 3.34 2.90 7.96
C ALA A 221 2.66 2.99 9.34
N ALA A 222 2.53 1.86 10.06
CA ALA A 222 1.96 1.86 11.40
C ALA A 222 2.86 2.57 12.41
N ARG A 223 4.18 2.40 12.31
CA ARG A 223 5.15 3.10 13.16
C ARG A 223 5.15 4.60 12.93
N MET A 224 5.04 5.05 11.67
CA MET A 224 4.86 6.46 11.31
C MET A 224 3.56 7.06 11.87
N ASN A 225 2.53 6.22 12.07
CA ASN A 225 1.27 6.58 12.71
C ASN A 225 1.30 6.40 14.25
N GLY A 226 2.48 6.23 14.85
CA GLY A 226 2.64 6.21 16.32
C GLY A 226 2.50 4.84 16.99
N CYS A 227 2.58 3.73 16.25
CA CYS A 227 2.61 2.40 16.86
C CYS A 227 3.89 2.19 17.68
N LEU A 228 3.75 1.86 18.97
CA LEU A 228 4.86 1.68 19.92
C LEU A 228 5.21 0.20 20.18
N CYS A 229 6.28 -0.01 20.93
CA CYS A 229 6.67 -1.33 21.44
C CYS A 229 5.54 -1.91 22.34
N PRO A 230 5.03 -3.12 22.06
CA PRO A 230 3.97 -3.74 22.85
C PRO A 230 4.44 -4.33 24.19
N HIS A 231 5.77 -4.47 24.37
CA HIS A 231 6.37 -5.09 25.56
C HIS A 231 6.73 -4.07 26.65
N CYS A 232 6.88 -2.80 26.28
CA CYS A 232 6.98 -1.76 27.29
C CYS A 232 5.61 -1.55 27.95
N PRO A 233 5.54 -1.14 29.22
CA PRO A 233 4.29 -0.84 29.94
C PRO A 233 3.47 0.33 29.36
N HIS A 234 3.76 0.76 28.13
CA HIS A 234 3.19 1.89 27.41
C HIS A 234 2.16 1.48 26.36
N VAL A 235 1.45 0.36 26.54
CA VAL A 235 0.30 0.03 25.69
C VAL A 235 -0.82 1.03 26.00
N GLY A 236 -0.77 2.17 25.29
CA GLY A 236 -1.71 3.27 25.35
C GLY A 236 -1.18 4.51 26.09
N GLN A 237 -1.22 5.65 25.39
CA GLN A 237 -1.30 7.03 25.93
C GLN A 237 -0.07 7.94 25.98
N SER A 238 1.03 7.69 25.26
CA SER A 238 2.03 8.76 25.04
C SER A 238 2.58 8.81 23.62
N SER A 239 2.47 9.96 22.95
CA SER A 239 2.94 10.15 21.57
C SER A 239 4.47 10.12 21.45
N HIS A 240 5.01 9.85 20.26
CA HIS A 240 6.45 9.92 20.00
C HIS A 240 7.07 11.27 20.40
N GLN A 241 6.31 12.34 20.22
CA GLN A 241 6.75 13.71 20.50
C GLN A 241 6.94 13.96 21.99
N GLU A 242 6.00 13.51 22.83
CA GLU A 242 6.13 13.59 24.30
C GLU A 242 7.40 12.90 24.79
N ARG A 243 7.72 11.72 24.25
CA ARG A 243 8.89 10.94 24.67
C ARG A 243 10.20 11.57 24.21
N ALA A 244 10.23 12.08 22.99
CA ALA A 244 11.41 12.75 22.47
C ALA A 244 11.66 14.09 23.19
N LEU A 245 10.59 14.82 23.57
CA LEU A 245 10.71 16.00 24.40
C LEU A 245 11.16 15.64 25.83
N LEU A 246 10.62 14.58 26.42
CA LEU A 246 11.07 14.07 27.72
C LEU A 246 12.55 13.72 27.71
N ALA A 247 13.05 13.06 26.67
CA ALA A 247 14.46 12.70 26.55
C ALA A 247 15.36 13.95 26.56
N LEU A 248 14.96 15.01 25.84
CA LEU A 248 15.70 16.28 25.81
C LEU A 248 15.68 17.00 27.17
N LEU A 249 14.57 16.90 27.92
CA LEU A 249 14.49 17.48 29.26
C LEU A 249 15.30 16.67 30.27
N LEU A 250 15.31 15.34 30.16
CA LEU A 250 16.12 14.42 30.99
C LEU A 250 17.62 14.68 30.87
N GLU A 251 18.11 15.07 29.69
CA GLU A 251 19.52 15.44 29.48
C GLU A 251 19.97 16.62 30.36
N ARG A 252 19.03 17.43 30.85
CA ARG A 252 19.28 18.67 31.62
C ARG A 252 18.75 18.60 33.05
N HIS A 253 17.71 17.79 33.26
CA HIS A 253 17.02 17.63 34.54
C HIS A 253 16.72 16.14 34.75
N GLU A 254 17.56 15.48 35.54
CA GLU A 254 17.49 14.03 35.78
C GLU A 254 16.18 13.57 36.45
N ASP A 255 15.45 14.49 37.09
CA ASP A 255 14.18 14.23 37.76
C ASP A 255 12.97 14.41 36.85
N ALA A 256 13.15 14.67 35.55
CA ALA A 256 12.05 14.72 34.59
C ALA A 256 11.39 13.34 34.41
N VAL A 257 10.08 13.27 34.58
CA VAL A 257 9.31 12.02 34.50
C VAL A 257 8.16 12.14 33.51
N GLY A 258 8.03 11.15 32.63
CA GLY A 258 6.90 11.06 31.69
C GLY A 258 5.66 10.40 32.28
N ASN A 259 4.48 10.82 31.86
CA ASN A 259 3.18 10.28 32.28
C ASN A 259 3.11 10.10 33.80
N ALA A 260 3.32 11.19 34.54
CA ALA A 260 3.40 11.19 35.99
C ALA A 260 2.34 12.11 36.59
N PRO A 261 1.81 11.82 37.80
CA PRO A 261 0.95 12.76 38.50
C PRO A 261 1.75 13.99 38.94
N ALA A 262 1.18 15.18 38.79
CA ALA A 262 1.71 16.42 39.34
C ALA A 262 1.47 16.48 40.87
N GLY A 263 2.17 15.63 41.63
CA GLY A 263 1.97 15.48 43.07
C GLY A 263 0.56 14.98 43.44
N HIS A 264 -0.10 15.68 44.37
CA HIS A 264 -1.47 15.35 44.82
C HIS A 264 -2.57 16.09 44.04
N VAL A 265 -2.23 16.81 42.96
CA VAL A 265 -3.20 17.60 42.20
C VAL A 265 -4.27 16.70 41.60
N ARG A 266 -5.53 17.12 41.74
CA ARG A 266 -6.69 16.46 41.15
C ARG A 266 -7.47 17.44 40.28
N TRP A 267 -8.11 16.93 39.25
CA TRP A 267 -8.95 17.72 38.34
C TRP A 267 -10.26 16.99 38.08
N LEU A 268 -11.29 17.75 37.67
CA LEU A 268 -12.59 17.21 37.32
C LEU A 268 -12.64 16.88 35.82
N ASP A 269 -12.83 15.61 35.51
CA ASP A 269 -13.03 15.18 34.12
C ASP A 269 -14.40 15.63 33.59
N ARG A 270 -14.67 15.36 32.30
CA ARG A 270 -15.94 15.75 31.66
C ARG A 270 -17.19 15.14 32.27
N ARG A 271 -17.03 14.06 33.04
CA ARG A 271 -18.13 13.38 33.74
C ARG A 271 -18.23 13.83 35.20
N GLY A 272 -17.48 14.87 35.59
CA GLY A 272 -17.44 15.39 36.95
C GLY A 272 -16.65 14.50 37.92
N ARG A 273 -15.87 13.54 37.43
CA ARG A 273 -15.07 12.65 38.29
C ARG A 273 -13.78 13.36 38.67
N SER A 274 -13.48 13.38 39.97
CA SER A 274 -12.18 13.84 40.47
C SER A 274 -11.12 12.79 40.18
N LEU A 275 -10.15 13.12 39.33
CA LEU A 275 -9.05 12.23 38.93
C LEU A 275 -7.69 12.87 39.26
N PRO A 276 -6.64 12.10 39.55
CA PRO A 276 -5.29 12.63 39.62
C PRO A 276 -4.88 13.33 38.31
N ALA A 277 -4.22 14.47 38.41
CA ALA A 277 -3.67 15.18 37.27
C ALA A 277 -2.38 14.49 36.79
N ARG A 278 -2.54 13.41 36.03
CA ARG A 278 -1.44 12.79 35.26
C ARG A 278 -1.07 13.66 34.08
N CYS A 279 0.19 13.99 33.95
CA CYS A 279 0.74 14.92 32.99
C CYS A 279 1.76 14.23 32.09
N ASP A 280 1.91 14.71 30.85
CA ASP A 280 2.79 14.06 29.87
C ASP A 280 4.25 14.09 30.29
N ILE A 281 4.70 15.23 30.84
CA ILE A 281 6.01 15.38 31.47
C ILE A 281 5.87 16.21 32.75
N VAL A 282 6.55 15.79 33.81
CA VAL A 282 6.67 16.51 35.08
C VAL A 282 8.15 16.65 35.41
N VAL A 283 8.61 17.85 35.75
CA VAL A 283 9.97 18.11 36.25
C VAL A 283 9.84 18.74 37.65
N PRO A 284 9.85 17.92 38.72
CA PRO A 284 9.61 18.38 40.09
C PRO A 284 10.53 19.52 40.54
N SER A 285 11.82 19.43 40.24
CA SER A 285 12.86 20.41 40.59
C SER A 285 12.55 21.81 40.06
N LEU A 286 11.84 21.89 38.94
CA LEU A 286 11.42 23.13 38.31
C LEU A 286 9.98 23.54 38.64
N ARG A 287 9.25 22.73 39.41
CA ARG A 287 7.77 22.77 39.50
C ARG A 287 7.12 22.93 38.13
N LEU A 288 7.63 22.20 37.14
CA LEU A 288 7.21 22.28 35.75
C LEU A 288 6.35 21.09 35.37
N VAL A 289 5.27 21.37 34.64
CA VAL A 289 4.45 20.39 33.92
C VAL A 289 4.45 20.77 32.44
N VAL A 290 4.68 19.79 31.58
CA VAL A 290 4.49 19.93 30.13
C VAL A 290 3.39 18.97 29.70
N GLU A 291 2.38 19.51 29.02
CA GLU A 291 1.33 18.75 28.34
C GLU A 291 1.51 18.95 26.83
N TYR A 292 1.63 17.86 26.10
CA TYR A 292 1.75 17.86 24.65
C TYR A 292 0.40 17.52 24.01
N ASP A 293 -0.31 18.54 23.55
CA ASP A 293 -1.63 18.38 22.99
C ASP A 293 -1.57 17.95 21.52
N GLY A 294 -1.72 16.65 21.28
CA GLY A 294 -1.78 16.09 19.92
C GLY A 294 -3.02 16.52 19.15
N LEU A 295 -2.85 16.91 17.89
CA LEU A 295 -3.88 17.44 17.00
C LEU A 295 -5.02 16.43 16.79
N ALA A 296 -4.68 15.14 16.64
CA ALA A 296 -5.65 14.05 16.46
C ALA A 296 -6.66 13.89 17.61
N TYR A 297 -6.31 14.34 18.82
CA TYR A 297 -7.10 14.08 20.04
C TYR A 297 -7.79 15.34 20.61
N HIS A 298 -7.33 16.55 20.28
CA HIS A 298 -7.74 17.81 20.96
C HIS A 298 -8.62 18.77 20.14
N HIS A 299 -9.10 18.39 18.96
CA HIS A 299 -9.89 19.30 18.10
C HIS A 299 -11.31 19.64 18.59
N ALA A 300 -11.93 18.78 19.41
CA ALA A 300 -13.31 18.97 19.84
C ALA A 300 -13.45 20.04 20.93
N ALA A 301 -14.53 20.84 20.91
CA ALA A 301 -14.76 21.91 21.89
C ALA A 301 -14.77 21.39 23.35
N ASP A 302 -15.32 20.19 23.58
CA ASP A 302 -15.35 19.55 24.91
C ASP A 302 -13.95 19.16 25.42
N ARG A 303 -12.98 18.92 24.54
CA ARG A 303 -11.58 18.68 24.93
C ARG A 303 -10.97 19.96 25.48
N ARG A 304 -11.16 21.10 24.81
CA ARG A 304 -10.64 22.39 25.28
C ARG A 304 -11.15 22.75 26.68
N ARG A 305 -12.41 22.46 26.99
CA ARG A 305 -12.94 22.71 28.34
C ARG A 305 -12.24 21.85 29.40
N ALA A 306 -12.03 20.57 29.13
CA ALA A 306 -11.32 19.66 30.04
C ALA A 306 -9.85 20.07 30.23
N ASP A 307 -9.20 20.45 29.14
CA ASP A 307 -7.85 21.02 29.11
C ASP A 307 -7.76 22.27 30.01
N CYS A 308 -8.68 23.23 29.85
CA CYS A 308 -8.75 24.41 30.71
C CYS A 308 -8.89 24.06 32.19
N VAL A 309 -9.80 23.14 32.54
CA VAL A 309 -10.02 22.72 33.94
C VAL A 309 -8.76 22.10 34.54
N LYS A 310 -8.09 21.22 33.80
CA LYS A 310 -6.85 20.58 34.26
C LYS A 310 -5.72 21.61 34.40
N THR A 311 -5.55 22.51 33.42
CA THR A 311 -4.55 23.59 33.48
C THR A 311 -4.77 24.49 34.68
N LEU A 312 -6.00 24.96 34.92
CA LEU A 312 -6.31 25.80 36.09
C LEU A 312 -6.02 25.08 37.42
N ALA A 313 -6.30 23.78 37.51
CA ALA A 313 -6.00 22.99 38.72
C ALA A 313 -4.49 22.86 38.97
N LEU A 314 -3.69 22.74 37.92
CA LEU A 314 -2.22 22.71 38.01
C LEU A 314 -1.65 24.07 38.43
N LEU A 315 -2.11 25.16 37.78
CA LEU A 315 -1.71 26.52 38.10
C LEU A 315 -2.06 26.89 39.55
N ALA A 316 -3.28 26.57 39.99
CA ALA A 316 -3.71 26.81 41.37
C ALA A 316 -2.87 26.06 42.42
N ALA A 317 -2.23 24.95 42.03
CA ALA A 317 -1.30 24.20 42.86
C ALA A 317 0.16 24.70 42.78
N GLY A 318 0.39 25.81 42.06
CA GLY A 318 1.70 26.46 41.93
C GLY A 318 2.64 25.74 40.96
N TRP A 319 2.11 24.99 39.99
CA TRP A 319 2.91 24.44 38.90
C TRP A 319 3.03 25.46 37.78
N ARG A 320 4.22 25.55 37.18
CA ARG A 320 4.47 26.15 35.88
C ARG A 320 3.98 25.18 34.82
N VAL A 321 3.06 25.60 33.96
CA VAL A 321 2.41 24.74 32.99
C VAL A 321 2.79 25.17 31.58
N VAL A 322 3.34 24.25 30.80
CA VAL A 322 3.54 24.41 29.37
C VAL A 322 2.52 23.57 28.63
N ARG A 323 1.79 24.18 27.71
CA ARG A 323 0.89 23.50 26.77
C ARG A 323 1.49 23.58 25.39
N VAL A 324 2.05 22.48 24.91
CA VAL A 324 2.52 22.37 23.52
C VAL A 324 1.32 22.08 22.64
N ARG A 325 0.88 23.07 21.86
CA ARG A 325 -0.29 23.01 20.98
C ARG A 325 0.16 22.55 19.60
N GLU A 326 -0.08 21.28 19.28
CA GLU A 326 0.32 20.72 17.99
C GLU A 326 -0.41 21.42 16.82
N CYS A 327 0.31 21.66 15.74
CA CYS A 327 -0.23 22.17 14.49
C CYS A 327 0.35 21.45 13.26
N THR A 328 -0.29 21.64 12.12
CA THR A 328 0.12 21.18 10.79
C THR A 328 0.04 22.36 9.82
N ALA A 329 0.39 22.15 8.55
CA ALA A 329 0.25 23.20 7.54
C ALA A 329 -1.20 23.73 7.37
N SER A 330 -2.22 22.92 7.68
CA SER A 330 -3.63 23.25 7.42
C SER A 330 -4.51 23.32 8.66
N LYS A 331 -4.03 22.86 9.83
CA LYS A 331 -4.80 22.82 11.08
C LYS A 331 -3.91 23.19 12.26
N ARG A 332 -4.45 23.95 13.23
CA ARG A 332 -3.78 24.26 14.51
C ARG A 332 -4.74 24.09 15.67
N LEU A 333 -4.24 23.62 16.81
CA LEU A 333 -4.96 23.73 18.06
C LEU A 333 -4.94 25.18 18.54
N ARG A 334 -6.10 25.70 18.93
CA ARG A 334 -6.19 27.06 19.50
C ARG A 334 -5.62 27.04 20.91
N ASP A 335 -5.05 28.15 21.33
CA ASP A 335 -4.64 28.34 22.72
C ASP A 335 -5.87 28.32 23.63
N LEU A 336 -5.66 27.93 24.88
CA LEU A 336 -6.65 28.02 25.95
C LEU A 336 -6.85 29.48 26.32
N ASP A 337 -8.08 29.85 26.62
CA ASP A 337 -8.47 31.19 27.06
C ASP A 337 -8.18 31.33 28.56
N ILE A 338 -6.88 31.33 28.90
CA ILE A 338 -6.35 31.43 30.27
C ILE A 338 -5.18 32.42 30.21
N THR A 339 -5.20 33.40 31.10
CA THR A 339 -4.12 34.38 31.29
C THR A 339 -3.51 34.15 32.67
N ASP A 340 -2.27 33.67 32.70
CA ASP A 340 -1.50 33.41 33.92
C ASP A 340 0.00 33.44 33.57
N ASP A 341 0.82 34.08 34.40
CA ASP A 341 2.27 34.21 34.17
C ASP A 341 2.98 32.85 34.24
N ASN A 342 2.40 31.87 34.93
CA ASN A 342 2.89 30.49 35.01
C ASN A 342 2.34 29.58 33.91
N LEU A 343 1.68 30.13 32.87
CA LEU A 343 1.20 29.37 31.72
C LEU A 343 1.89 29.81 30.42
N LEU A 344 2.67 28.90 29.83
CA LEU A 344 3.20 29.05 28.48
C LEU A 344 2.42 28.18 27.49
N GLN A 345 1.99 28.76 26.38
CA GLN A 345 1.34 28.03 25.29
C GLN A 345 2.17 28.16 24.02
N VAL A 346 2.72 27.04 23.53
CA VAL A 346 3.64 27.04 22.39
C VAL A 346 3.02 26.27 21.23
N GLN A 347 2.92 26.92 20.07
CA GLN A 347 2.52 26.23 18.84
C GLN A 347 3.71 25.43 18.30
N HIS A 348 3.53 24.14 18.09
CA HIS A 348 4.58 23.27 17.55
C HIS A 348 4.05 22.49 16.35
N ARG A 349 4.73 22.61 15.20
CA ARG A 349 4.30 21.91 13.99
C ARG A 349 4.78 20.45 14.02
N TYR A 350 3.87 19.52 13.75
CA TYR A 350 4.20 18.11 13.67
C TYR A 350 5.32 17.86 12.64
N GLY A 351 6.41 17.25 13.10
CA GLY A 351 7.60 16.96 12.29
C GLY A 351 8.72 18.01 12.40
N ASP A 352 8.48 19.14 13.08
CA ASP A 352 9.55 20.08 13.40
C ASP A 352 10.51 19.48 14.45
N ARG A 353 11.72 20.03 14.51
CA ARG A 353 12.73 19.59 15.48
C ARG A 353 12.30 19.97 16.89
N LEU A 354 12.43 19.03 17.83
CA LEU A 354 12.11 19.24 19.25
C LEU A 354 13.19 19.96 20.09
N PRO A 355 14.50 19.91 19.80
CA PRO A 355 15.49 20.62 20.61
C PRO A 355 15.20 22.13 20.78
N PRO A 356 14.83 22.90 19.74
CA PRO A 356 14.43 24.30 19.91
C PRO A 356 13.21 24.51 20.82
N LEU A 357 12.27 23.55 20.83
CA LEU A 357 11.12 23.59 21.73
C LEU A 357 11.56 23.37 23.18
N ALA A 358 12.43 22.38 23.43
CA ALA A 358 12.99 22.14 24.75
C ALA A 358 13.77 23.36 25.26
N ASP A 359 14.57 24.00 24.40
CA ASP A 359 15.31 25.24 24.71
C ASP A 359 14.36 26.37 25.11
N THR A 360 13.28 26.56 24.35
CA THR A 360 12.25 27.58 24.61
C THR A 360 11.59 27.36 25.97
N ILE A 361 11.23 26.11 26.28
CA ILE A 361 10.59 25.74 27.56
C ILE A 361 11.52 26.06 28.73
N LEU A 362 12.79 25.65 28.65
CA LEU A 362 13.72 25.84 29.75
C LEU A 362 14.13 27.31 29.92
N ALA A 363 14.30 28.06 28.82
CA ALA A 363 14.55 29.50 28.89
C ALA A 363 13.40 30.23 29.60
N TRP A 364 12.15 29.93 29.25
CA TRP A 364 10.98 30.51 29.89
C TRP A 364 10.92 30.19 31.40
N VAL A 365 11.23 28.94 31.80
CA VAL A 365 11.26 28.58 33.22
C VAL A 365 12.37 29.35 33.98
N GLN A 366 13.51 29.57 33.34
CA GLN A 366 14.61 30.34 33.94
C GLN A 366 14.23 31.81 34.13
N GLU A 367 13.53 32.42 33.17
CA GLU A 367 13.03 33.81 33.27
C GLU A 367 12.03 34.01 34.43
N LEU A 368 11.27 32.97 34.79
CA LEU A 368 10.35 32.98 35.94
C LEU A 368 11.01 32.65 37.28
N GLY A 369 12.28 32.26 37.27
CA GLY A 369 13.03 31.83 38.46
C GLY A 369 14.12 32.80 38.91
N GLY A 370 14.48 33.79 38.08
CA GLY A 370 15.29 34.95 38.45
C GLY A 370 14.42 36.09 38.95
#